data_AF-A0A935NV65-F1
#
_entry.id   AF-A0A935NV65-F1
#
_cell.length_a   1.000
_cell.length_b   1.000
_cell.length_c   1.000
_cell.angle_alpha   90.00
_cell.angle_beta   90.00
_cell.angle_gamma   90.00
#
_symmetry.space_group_name_H-M   'P 1'
#
loop_
_entity.id
_entity.type
_entity.pdbx_description
1 polymer ?
#
loop_
_entity_poly.entity_id
_entity_poly.type
_entity_poly.pdbx_seq_one_letter_code
_entity_poly.pdbx_strand_id
1 'polypeptide(L)'
;MNTSRTPKLEPLKISCTDTDCDADLHCFLQKKRRGPHSANGPCRDCGVDLVEWARVQARDIDDVQYTFDALRRERIRHEFWHRDFDESAVNYARRKGRRALEDDTIEKRIRSSVGRGDNHHEGRQTPYTGNVIYYAQHALACCCRRCIEYWHGIEPNRDLTDEEVAYLKALIQNYLRRRITWLRDEPEKIPRRNRTHE
;
A
#
# COMPACT_ATOMS: atom_id res chain seq x y z
N MET A 1 -13.15 23.97 21.28
CA MET A 1 -12.44 22.67 21.36
C MET A 1 -13.14 21.69 20.43
N ASN A 2 -12.74 21.62 19.16
CA ASN A 2 -13.39 20.76 18.17
C ASN A 2 -12.67 19.41 18.14
N THR A 3 -13.17 18.45 18.91
CA THR A 3 -12.69 17.07 18.88
C THR A 3 -13.15 16.43 17.58
N SER A 4 -12.35 16.62 16.52
CA SER A 4 -12.53 15.90 15.27
C SER A 4 -12.39 14.40 15.55
N ARG A 5 -13.51 13.72 15.82
CA ARG A 5 -13.57 12.27 15.96
C ARG A 5 -13.28 11.70 14.58
N THR A 6 -12.04 11.26 14.36
CA THR A 6 -11.69 10.46 13.20
C THR A 6 -12.66 9.28 13.14
N PRO A 7 -13.43 9.11 12.06
CA PRO A 7 -14.40 8.03 11.98
C PRO A 7 -13.67 6.69 12.16
N LYS A 8 -14.24 5.82 13.00
CA LYS A 8 -13.70 4.48 13.27
C LYS A 8 -13.72 3.70 11.95
N LEU A 9 -12.56 3.22 11.52
CA LEU A 9 -12.45 2.41 10.30
C LEU A 9 -13.15 1.07 10.51
N GLU A 10 -13.88 0.60 9.49
CA GLU A 10 -14.43 -0.75 9.47
C GLU A 10 -13.29 -1.78 9.51
N PRO A 11 -13.29 -2.75 10.45
CA PRO A 11 -12.20 -3.73 10.55
C PRO A 11 -12.02 -4.55 9.26
N LEU A 12 -10.76 -4.76 8.86
CA LEU A 12 -10.43 -5.70 7.80
C LEU A 12 -10.77 -7.13 8.23
N LYS A 13 -11.37 -7.91 7.32
CA LYS A 13 -11.67 -9.34 7.51
C LYS A 13 -10.47 -10.25 7.19
N ILE A 14 -9.33 -9.65 6.86
CA ILE A 14 -8.09 -10.31 6.47
C ILE A 14 -6.93 -9.66 7.23
N SER A 15 -5.96 -10.46 7.65
CA SER A 15 -4.78 -10.01 8.38
C SER A 15 -3.50 -10.08 7.52
N CYS A 16 -2.46 -9.34 7.91
CA CYS A 16 -1.15 -9.42 7.24
C CYS A 16 -0.45 -10.78 7.40
N THR A 17 -0.98 -11.66 8.24
CA THR A 17 -0.39 -12.97 8.55
C THR A 17 -1.18 -14.13 7.98
N ASP A 18 -2.28 -13.82 7.31
CA ASP A 18 -3.18 -14.79 6.71
C ASP A 18 -2.53 -15.47 5.49
N THR A 19 -2.84 -16.75 5.32
CA THR A 19 -2.39 -17.58 4.19
C THR A 19 -3.56 -18.37 3.62
N ASP A 20 -3.41 -18.83 2.38
CA ASP A 20 -4.25 -19.77 1.67
C ASP A 20 -3.35 -20.50 0.66
N CYS A 21 -2.46 -21.33 1.21
CA CYS A 21 -1.37 -21.94 0.45
C CYS A 21 -1.85 -22.87 -0.66
N ASP A 22 -3.04 -23.46 -0.51
CA ASP A 22 -3.66 -24.32 -1.53
C ASP A 22 -4.06 -23.51 -2.78
N ALA A 23 -4.35 -22.21 -2.61
CA ALA A 23 -4.61 -21.27 -3.70
C ALA A 23 -3.36 -20.53 -4.19
N ASP A 24 -2.15 -21.00 -3.82
CA ASP A 24 -0.86 -20.33 -4.06
C ASP A 24 -0.77 -18.91 -3.46
N LEU A 25 -1.48 -18.67 -2.35
CA LEU A 25 -1.47 -17.42 -1.61
C LEU A 25 -0.79 -17.59 -0.25
N HIS A 26 0.37 -16.96 -0.10
CA HIS A 26 1.30 -17.19 1.00
C HIS A 26 1.39 -15.98 1.94
N CYS A 27 2.22 -16.10 2.98
CA CYS A 27 2.65 -14.99 3.81
C CYS A 27 4.13 -15.18 4.11
N PHE A 28 4.96 -14.25 3.67
CA PHE A 28 6.41 -14.38 3.79
C PHE A 28 6.98 -13.61 5.00
N LEU A 29 6.11 -12.97 5.77
CA LEU A 29 6.48 -12.34 7.04
C LEU A 29 6.88 -13.45 8.01
N GLN A 30 8.02 -13.34 8.68
CA GLN A 30 8.49 -14.39 9.57
C GLN A 30 7.85 -14.32 10.97
N LYS A 31 7.61 -15.48 11.60
CA LYS A 31 7.08 -15.59 12.97
C LYS A 31 8.08 -15.08 14.02
N LYS A 32 9.39 -15.23 13.73
CA LYS A 32 10.51 -14.75 14.55
C LYS A 32 11.49 -14.04 13.63
N ARG A 33 11.97 -12.87 14.03
CA ARG A 33 13.05 -12.16 13.33
C ARG A 33 14.36 -12.91 13.57
N ARG A 34 15.11 -13.23 12.51
CA ARG A 34 16.46 -13.80 12.65
C ARG A 34 17.48 -12.66 12.50
N GLY A 35 18.04 -12.22 13.62
CA GLY A 35 18.92 -11.04 13.64
C GLY A 35 18.15 -9.72 13.42
N PRO A 36 18.88 -8.60 13.25
CA PRO A 36 18.30 -7.26 13.32
C PRO A 36 17.39 -6.88 12.14
N HIS A 37 17.44 -7.59 11.00
CA HIS A 37 16.76 -7.11 9.77
C HIS A 37 15.94 -8.15 8.96
N SER A 38 15.92 -9.44 9.30
CA SER A 38 15.17 -10.44 8.50
C SER A 38 13.72 -10.58 8.98
N ALA A 39 12.85 -9.66 8.55
CA ALA A 39 11.40 -9.81 8.71
C ALA A 39 10.79 -10.74 7.64
N ASN A 40 11.52 -11.00 6.56
CA ASN A 40 11.09 -11.77 5.39
C ASN A 40 11.80 -13.13 5.27
N GLY A 41 11.26 -14.02 4.44
CA GLY A 41 11.78 -15.37 4.23
C GLY A 41 10.77 -16.28 3.53
N PRO A 42 10.87 -17.61 3.67
CA PRO A 42 9.89 -18.54 3.10
C PRO A 42 8.49 -18.34 3.70
N CYS A 43 7.46 -18.88 3.04
CA CYS A 43 6.10 -18.85 3.55
C CYS A 43 6.03 -19.41 4.98
N ARG A 44 5.42 -18.65 5.89
CA ARG A 44 5.38 -18.98 7.32
C ARG A 44 4.60 -20.25 7.67
N ASP A 45 3.78 -20.74 6.75
CA ASP A 45 2.88 -21.87 6.98
C ASP A 45 3.28 -23.11 6.17
N CYS A 46 3.47 -23.01 4.85
CA CYS A 46 3.91 -24.15 4.03
C CYS A 46 5.43 -24.23 3.80
N GLY A 47 6.18 -23.16 4.10
CA GLY A 47 7.64 -23.14 3.97
C GLY A 47 8.18 -22.91 2.54
N VAL A 48 7.33 -22.69 1.54
CA VAL A 48 7.77 -22.41 0.17
C VAL A 48 8.53 -21.08 0.09
N ASP A 49 9.67 -21.06 -0.60
CA ASP A 49 10.45 -19.85 -0.80
C ASP A 49 10.34 -19.40 -2.26
N LEU A 50 9.61 -18.30 -2.48
CA LEU A 50 9.19 -17.84 -3.82
C LEU A 50 9.66 -16.43 -4.15
N VAL A 51 10.30 -15.73 -3.22
CA VAL A 51 10.62 -14.29 -3.36
C VAL A 51 12.13 -14.11 -3.28
N GLU A 52 12.72 -13.58 -4.34
CA GLU A 52 14.12 -13.16 -4.35
C GLU A 52 14.22 -11.80 -3.63
N TRP A 53 14.36 -11.83 -2.31
CA TRP A 53 14.36 -10.63 -1.48
C TRP A 53 15.39 -9.60 -1.87
N ALA A 54 16.59 -10.03 -2.29
CA ALA A 54 17.63 -9.11 -2.74
C ALA A 54 17.19 -8.28 -3.97
N ARG A 55 16.40 -8.89 -4.86
CA ARG A 55 15.87 -8.26 -6.07
C ARG A 55 14.78 -7.25 -5.74
N VAL A 56 13.85 -7.60 -4.85
CA VAL A 56 12.80 -6.67 -4.39
C VAL A 56 13.40 -5.50 -3.58
N GLN A 57 14.33 -5.80 -2.67
CA GLN A 57 14.93 -4.80 -1.79
C GLN A 57 16.01 -3.95 -2.46
N ALA A 58 16.45 -4.31 -3.67
CA ALA A 58 17.21 -3.39 -4.53
C ALA A 58 16.39 -2.15 -4.90
N ARG A 59 15.04 -2.24 -4.81
CA ARG A 59 14.10 -1.14 -5.12
C ARG A 59 14.31 -0.58 -6.53
N ASP A 60 14.68 -1.46 -7.46
CA ASP A 60 14.82 -1.14 -8.87
C ASP A 60 13.44 -0.97 -9.51
N ILE A 61 13.13 0.25 -9.94
CA ILE A 61 11.83 0.58 -10.53
C ILE A 61 11.69 0.02 -11.96
N ASP A 62 12.80 -0.22 -12.66
CA ASP A 62 12.75 -0.81 -14.01
C ASP A 62 12.32 -2.28 -13.95
N ASP A 63 12.55 -2.93 -12.80
CA ASP A 63 12.13 -4.30 -12.49
C ASP A 63 10.85 -4.37 -11.62
N VAL A 64 10.02 -3.33 -11.69
CA VAL A 64 8.77 -3.24 -10.92
C VAL A 64 7.82 -4.43 -11.16
N GLN A 65 7.88 -5.04 -12.34
CA GLN A 65 7.02 -6.18 -12.68
C GLN A 65 7.30 -7.38 -11.78
N TYR A 66 8.57 -7.69 -11.51
CA TYR A 66 8.94 -8.74 -10.57
C TYR A 66 8.39 -8.45 -9.17
N THR A 67 8.57 -7.22 -8.69
CA THR A 67 8.07 -6.78 -7.39
C THR A 67 6.55 -6.95 -7.27
N PHE A 68 5.80 -6.61 -8.32
CA PHE A 68 4.35 -6.81 -8.38
C PHE A 68 3.94 -8.28 -8.36
N ASP A 69 4.62 -9.13 -9.13
CA ASP A 69 4.32 -10.55 -9.18
C ASP A 69 4.66 -11.25 -7.85
N ALA A 70 5.73 -10.84 -7.18
CA ALA A 70 6.06 -11.30 -5.83
C ALA A 70 5.02 -10.85 -4.80
N LEU A 71 4.66 -9.56 -4.79
CA LEU A 71 3.64 -9.01 -3.88
C LEU A 71 2.30 -9.75 -4.04
N ARG A 72 1.87 -10.01 -5.27
CA ARG A 72 0.61 -10.71 -5.57
C ARG A 72 0.52 -12.14 -5.03
N ARG A 73 1.64 -12.77 -4.69
CA ARG A 73 1.66 -14.08 -4.03
C ARG A 73 1.36 -13.99 -2.54
N GLU A 74 1.38 -12.82 -1.93
CA GLU A 74 0.98 -12.65 -0.52
C GLU A 74 -0.53 -12.45 -0.40
N ARG A 75 -1.21 -13.26 0.43
CA ARG A 75 -2.69 -13.32 0.49
C ARG A 75 -3.35 -11.96 0.69
N ILE A 76 -2.87 -11.16 1.66
CA ILE A 76 -3.42 -9.82 1.90
C ILE A 76 -3.20 -8.88 0.71
N ARG A 77 -2.06 -8.98 0.04
CA ARG A 77 -1.74 -8.11 -1.11
C ARG A 77 -2.55 -8.52 -2.31
N HIS A 78 -2.73 -9.81 -2.54
CA HIS A 78 -3.62 -10.36 -3.54
C HIS A 78 -5.05 -9.83 -3.38
N GLU A 79 -5.60 -9.85 -2.17
CA GLU A 79 -6.92 -9.28 -1.88
C GLU A 79 -7.00 -7.81 -2.31
N PHE A 80 -6.08 -6.96 -1.86
CA PHE A 80 -6.08 -5.54 -2.23
C PHE A 80 -5.77 -5.27 -3.70
N TRP A 81 -4.99 -6.16 -4.33
CA TRP A 81 -4.70 -6.10 -5.76
C TRP A 81 -5.95 -6.35 -6.62
N HIS A 82 -6.93 -7.10 -6.13
CA HIS A 82 -8.16 -7.40 -6.87
C HIS A 82 -9.38 -6.64 -6.35
N ARG A 83 -9.30 -6.06 -5.16
CA ARG A 83 -10.39 -5.31 -4.54
C ARG A 83 -10.82 -4.13 -5.40
N ASP A 84 -12.11 -4.04 -5.69
CA ASP A 84 -12.70 -2.90 -6.40
C ASP A 84 -12.57 -1.59 -5.63
N PHE A 85 -12.39 -0.50 -6.37
CA PHE A 85 -12.46 0.83 -5.80
C PHE A 85 -13.92 1.18 -5.51
N ASP A 86 -14.20 1.56 -4.27
CA ASP A 86 -15.49 2.15 -3.94
C ASP A 86 -15.75 3.45 -4.72
N GLU A 87 -17.02 3.84 -4.81
CA GLU A 87 -17.45 5.03 -5.55
C GLU A 87 -16.76 6.31 -5.06
N SER A 88 -16.47 6.43 -3.76
CA SER A 88 -15.80 7.61 -3.20
C SER A 88 -14.35 7.70 -3.67
N ALA A 89 -13.64 6.57 -3.78
CA ALA A 89 -12.29 6.48 -4.31
C ALA A 89 -12.27 6.82 -5.81
N VAL A 90 -13.22 6.30 -6.59
CA VAL A 90 -13.38 6.63 -8.02
C VAL A 90 -13.64 8.14 -8.20
N ASN A 91 -14.59 8.70 -7.45
CA ASN A 91 -14.91 10.13 -7.50
C ASN A 91 -13.76 11.01 -6.98
N TYR A 92 -12.97 10.52 -6.03
CA TYR A 92 -11.75 11.20 -5.59
C TYR A 92 -10.73 11.29 -6.73
N ALA A 93 -10.46 10.17 -7.41
CA ALA A 93 -9.53 10.11 -8.53
C ALA A 93 -10.00 11.03 -9.68
N ARG A 94 -11.27 10.96 -10.08
CA ARG A 94 -11.85 11.83 -11.13
C ARG A 94 -11.74 13.31 -10.79
N ARG A 95 -12.05 13.72 -9.56
CA ARG A 95 -11.90 15.12 -9.12
C ARG A 95 -10.46 15.62 -9.10
N LYS A 96 -9.50 14.71 -9.01
CA LYS A 96 -8.08 15.04 -9.01
C LYS A 96 -7.50 15.10 -10.42
N GLY A 97 -7.89 14.17 -11.31
CA GLY A 97 -7.20 13.96 -12.58
C GLY A 97 -5.87 13.24 -12.39
N ARG A 98 -5.37 12.58 -13.44
CA ARG A 98 -4.13 11.79 -13.39
C ARG A 98 -2.91 12.65 -13.09
N ARG A 99 -2.78 13.81 -13.72
CA ARG A 99 -1.60 14.68 -13.57
C ARG A 99 -1.39 15.09 -12.11
N ALA A 100 -2.40 15.72 -11.50
CA ALA A 100 -2.32 16.14 -10.11
C ALA A 100 -2.19 14.95 -9.12
N LEU A 101 -2.72 13.78 -9.48
CA LEU A 101 -2.57 12.57 -8.67
C LEU A 101 -1.10 12.10 -8.67
N GLU A 102 -0.51 11.99 -9.86
CA GLU A 102 0.85 11.49 -10.08
C GLU A 102 1.92 12.50 -9.65
N ASP A 103 1.76 13.79 -9.96
CA ASP A 103 2.78 14.82 -9.73
C ASP A 103 3.01 15.08 -8.24
N ASP A 104 1.95 15.17 -7.44
CA ASP A 104 2.02 15.74 -6.09
C ASP A 104 1.19 14.97 -5.04
N THR A 105 -0.01 14.52 -5.40
CA THR A 105 -0.95 13.96 -4.41
C THR A 105 -0.42 12.66 -3.77
N ILE A 106 0.17 11.77 -4.55
CA ILE A 106 0.77 10.52 -4.04
C ILE A 106 1.92 10.82 -3.08
N GLU A 107 2.82 11.74 -3.45
CA GLU A 107 3.97 12.09 -2.63
C GLU A 107 3.56 12.71 -1.30
N LYS A 108 2.64 13.69 -1.33
CA LYS A 108 2.08 14.30 -0.12
C LYS A 108 1.45 13.25 0.79
N ARG A 109 0.77 12.25 0.21
CA ARG A 109 0.22 11.13 0.98
C ARG A 109 1.32 10.29 1.62
N ILE A 110 2.38 9.91 0.89
CA ILE A 110 3.49 9.13 1.46
C ILE A 110 4.11 9.90 2.62
N ARG A 111 4.50 11.16 2.42
CA ARG A 111 5.15 11.99 3.44
C ARG A 111 4.28 12.17 4.69
N SER A 112 2.98 12.42 4.52
CA SER A 112 2.05 12.60 5.65
C SER A 112 1.65 11.30 6.35
N SER A 113 1.67 10.14 5.67
CA SER A 113 1.17 8.89 6.24
C SER A 113 2.25 7.95 6.75
N VAL A 114 3.43 7.91 6.11
CA VAL A 114 4.52 6.98 6.42
C VAL A 114 5.92 7.63 6.36
N GLY A 115 5.98 8.93 6.07
CA GLY A 115 7.23 9.66 5.85
C GLY A 115 8.08 9.83 7.11
N ARG A 116 7.46 10.00 8.27
CA ARG A 116 8.18 10.20 9.54
C ARG A 116 8.54 8.88 10.23
N GLY A 117 9.68 8.88 10.93
CA GLY A 117 10.15 7.74 11.71
C GLY A 117 9.31 7.44 12.96
N ASP A 118 8.71 8.46 13.57
CA ASP A 118 7.90 8.38 14.80
C ASP A 118 6.41 8.09 14.53
N ASN A 119 6.11 7.32 13.48
CA ASN A 119 4.74 7.15 13.00
C ASN A 119 3.83 6.47 14.05
N HIS A 120 3.06 7.29 14.75
CA HIS A 120 2.17 6.90 15.86
C HIS A 120 1.03 5.93 15.45
N HIS A 121 0.86 5.66 14.16
CA HIS A 121 -0.11 4.71 13.62
C HIS A 121 0.46 3.32 13.35
N GLU A 122 1.71 3.07 13.74
CA GLU A 122 2.33 1.75 13.61
C GLU A 122 1.54 0.67 14.38
N GLY A 123 1.25 -0.45 13.71
CA GLY A 123 0.45 -1.56 14.26
C GLY A 123 -1.05 -1.31 14.34
N ARG A 124 -1.56 -0.15 13.89
CA ARG A 124 -2.99 0.13 13.77
C ARG A 124 -3.45 -0.02 12.32
N GLN A 125 -4.72 -0.35 12.14
CA GLN A 125 -5.33 -0.37 10.82
C GLN A 125 -5.27 1.03 10.20
N THR A 126 -4.76 1.12 8.98
CA THR A 126 -4.73 2.37 8.20
C THR A 126 -5.93 2.45 7.26
N PRO A 127 -6.38 3.67 6.87
CA PRO A 127 -7.50 3.81 5.94
C PRO A 127 -7.25 3.02 4.64
N TYR A 128 -8.29 2.35 4.15
CA TYR A 128 -8.20 1.50 2.96
C TYR A 128 -9.31 1.75 1.91
N THR A 129 -10.30 2.62 2.21
CA THR A 129 -11.41 3.00 1.32
C THR A 129 -11.48 4.52 1.11
N GLY A 130 -12.20 4.96 0.08
CA GLY A 130 -12.48 6.37 -0.22
C GLY A 130 -11.37 7.13 -0.95
N ASN A 131 -10.21 6.51 -1.17
CA ASN A 131 -9.11 7.08 -1.95
C ASN A 131 -8.29 5.96 -2.62
N VAL A 132 -8.10 6.04 -3.94
CA VAL A 132 -7.36 5.03 -4.73
C VAL A 132 -5.94 4.78 -4.24
N ILE A 133 -5.30 5.78 -3.64
CA ILE A 133 -3.94 5.64 -3.07
C ILE A 133 -3.96 4.67 -1.88
N TYR A 134 -5.07 4.57 -1.14
CA TYR A 134 -5.13 3.70 0.04
C TYR A 134 -5.12 2.23 -0.37
N TYR A 135 -5.89 1.89 -1.38
CA TYR A 135 -5.88 0.57 -2.01
C TYR A 135 -4.48 0.23 -2.53
N ALA A 136 -3.82 1.17 -3.23
CA ALA A 136 -2.45 0.98 -3.70
C ALA A 136 -1.48 0.74 -2.55
N GLN A 137 -1.59 1.51 -1.46
CA GLN A 137 -0.73 1.36 -0.29
C GLN A 137 -0.82 -0.04 0.34
N HIS A 138 -2.02 -0.61 0.42
CA HIS A 138 -2.22 -1.97 0.93
C HIS A 138 -1.75 -3.04 -0.05
N ALA A 139 -2.06 -2.90 -1.34
CA ALA A 139 -1.61 -3.84 -2.38
C ALA A 139 -0.07 -3.90 -2.49
N LEU A 140 0.62 -2.78 -2.26
CA LEU A 140 2.06 -2.62 -2.49
C LEU A 140 2.90 -2.64 -1.21
N ALA A 141 2.30 -3.04 -0.08
CA ALA A 141 2.96 -3.08 1.22
C ALA A 141 3.60 -1.73 1.65
N CYS A 142 3.02 -0.59 1.25
CA CYS A 142 3.47 0.75 1.66
C CYS A 142 2.44 1.50 2.54
N CYS A 143 1.55 0.75 3.19
CA CYS A 143 0.50 1.27 4.08
C CYS A 143 0.99 1.61 5.49
N CYS A 144 2.11 1.06 5.95
CA CYS A 144 2.72 1.36 7.24
C CYS A 144 4.22 1.02 7.23
N ARG A 145 4.98 1.50 8.23
CA ARG A 145 6.43 1.28 8.33
C ARG A 145 6.82 -0.20 8.40
N ARG A 146 6.07 -1.02 9.13
CA ARG A 146 6.31 -2.48 9.18
C ARG A 146 6.19 -3.17 7.82
N CYS A 147 5.22 -2.77 6.99
CA CYS A 147 5.08 -3.34 5.65
C CYS A 147 6.21 -2.85 4.74
N ILE A 148 6.60 -1.58 4.87
CA ILE A 148 7.70 -0.96 4.13
C ILE A 148 9.04 -1.63 4.46
N GLU A 149 9.33 -1.83 5.74
CA GLU A 149 10.51 -2.56 6.20
C GLU A 149 10.52 -4.00 5.66
N TYR A 150 9.40 -4.70 5.83
CA TYR A 150 9.25 -6.10 5.45
C TYR A 150 9.48 -6.33 3.95
N TRP A 151 8.78 -5.59 3.09
CA TRP A 151 8.85 -5.80 1.64
C TRP A 151 9.98 -5.04 0.96
N HIS A 152 10.20 -3.79 1.35
CA HIS A 152 11.10 -2.87 0.63
C HIS A 152 12.45 -2.68 1.33
N GLY A 153 12.66 -3.28 2.50
CA GLY A 153 13.94 -3.24 3.21
C GLY A 153 14.31 -1.85 3.73
N ILE A 154 13.33 -0.93 3.84
CA ILE A 154 13.54 0.42 4.34
C ILE A 154 13.35 0.42 5.86
N GLU A 155 14.40 0.76 6.60
CA GLU A 155 14.45 0.67 8.05
C GLU A 155 13.35 1.49 8.74
N PRO A 156 12.77 1.00 9.85
CA PRO A 156 11.82 1.77 10.64
C PRO A 156 12.53 2.84 11.49
N ASN A 157 11.76 3.65 12.22
CA ASN A 157 12.26 4.62 13.22
C ASN A 157 13.15 5.75 12.69
N ARG A 158 13.18 5.97 11.37
CA ARG A 158 13.73 7.17 10.74
C ARG A 158 12.82 7.68 9.66
N ASP A 159 12.99 8.95 9.34
CA ASP A 159 12.28 9.56 8.21
C ASP A 159 12.70 8.86 6.90
N LEU A 160 11.75 8.78 5.95
CA LEU A 160 12.06 8.37 4.59
C LEU A 160 12.99 9.39 3.95
N THR A 161 13.99 8.92 3.23
CA THR A 161 14.77 9.80 2.34
C THR A 161 13.94 10.21 1.13
N ASP A 162 14.38 11.22 0.40
CA ASP A 162 13.68 11.64 -0.82
C ASP A 162 13.72 10.56 -1.90
N GLU A 163 14.79 9.76 -1.98
CA GLU A 163 14.89 8.61 -2.88
C GLU A 163 13.89 7.52 -2.52
N GLU A 164 13.69 7.24 -1.23
CA GLU A 164 12.72 6.26 -0.77
C GLU A 164 11.28 6.72 -1.02
N VAL A 165 11.00 8.02 -0.81
CA VAL A 165 9.71 8.61 -1.17
C VAL A 165 9.49 8.53 -2.69
N ALA A 166 10.50 8.85 -3.49
CA ALA A 166 10.43 8.77 -4.95
C ALA A 166 10.18 7.35 -5.44
N TYR A 167 10.86 6.34 -4.88
CA TYR A 167 10.62 4.92 -5.17
C TYR A 167 9.18 4.51 -4.85
N LEU A 168 8.70 4.79 -3.64
CA LEU A 168 7.32 4.43 -3.24
C LEU A 168 6.26 5.16 -4.08
N LYS A 169 6.54 6.41 -4.47
CA LYS A 169 5.69 7.19 -5.38
C LYS A 169 5.62 6.51 -6.75
N ALA A 170 6.76 6.16 -7.33
CA ALA A 170 6.84 5.50 -8.64
C ALA A 170 6.15 4.12 -8.62
N LEU A 171 6.25 3.38 -7.52
CA LEU A 171 5.58 2.10 -7.32
C LEU A 171 4.04 2.27 -7.36
N ILE A 172 3.51 3.24 -6.60
CA ILE A 172 2.07 3.57 -6.59
C ILE A 172 1.59 4.06 -7.96
N GLN A 173 2.37 4.93 -8.63
CA GLN A 173 2.04 5.40 -9.99
C GLN A 173 1.93 4.23 -10.96
N ASN A 174 2.90 3.30 -10.96
CA ASN A 174 2.89 2.11 -11.81
C ASN A 174 1.67 1.22 -11.58
N TYR A 175 1.27 1.03 -10.33
CA TYR A 175 0.07 0.29 -9.98
C TYR A 175 -1.21 1.00 -10.46
N LEU A 176 -1.34 2.30 -10.20
CA LEU A 176 -2.53 3.05 -10.58
C LEU A 176 -2.68 3.15 -12.10
N ARG A 177 -1.60 3.33 -12.86
CA ARG A 177 -1.66 3.28 -14.33
C ARG A 177 -2.25 1.98 -14.87
N ARG A 178 -2.04 0.85 -14.18
CA ARG A 178 -2.63 -0.46 -14.52
C ARG A 178 -4.09 -0.59 -14.05
N ARG A 179 -4.42 -0.09 -12.86
CA ARG A 179 -5.74 -0.28 -12.22
C ARG A 179 -6.81 0.74 -12.63
N ILE A 180 -6.41 1.94 -13.05
CA ILE A 180 -7.32 3.03 -13.41
C ILE A 180 -6.99 3.61 -14.80
N THR A 181 -7.04 2.75 -15.82
CA THR A 181 -6.84 3.14 -17.24
C THR A 181 -7.87 4.14 -17.74
N TRP A 182 -9.03 4.19 -17.10
CA TRP A 182 -10.14 5.11 -17.38
C TRP A 182 -9.92 6.54 -16.85
N LEU A 183 -8.93 6.79 -15.99
CA LEU A 183 -8.72 8.12 -15.41
C LEU A 183 -8.09 9.08 -16.44
N ARG A 184 -8.76 10.21 -16.67
CA ARG A 184 -8.28 11.30 -17.53
C ARG A 184 -7.17 12.12 -16.86
N ASP A 185 -6.37 12.79 -17.68
CA ASP A 185 -5.29 13.68 -17.22
C ASP A 185 -5.81 14.83 -16.37
N GLU A 186 -6.83 15.52 -16.87
CA GLU A 186 -7.40 16.70 -16.25
C GLU A 186 -8.52 16.35 -15.26
N PRO A 187 -8.73 17.19 -14.22
CA PRO A 187 -9.82 17.02 -13.26
C PRO A 187 -11.21 17.03 -13.90
N GLU A 188 -12.11 16.17 -13.41
CA GLU A 188 -13.53 16.19 -13.74
C GLU A 188 -14.35 16.87 -12.64
N LYS A 189 -15.36 17.67 -13.04
CA LYS A 189 -16.30 18.29 -12.11
C LYS A 189 -17.33 17.27 -11.62
N ILE A 190 -16.97 16.50 -10.60
CA ILE A 190 -17.89 15.58 -9.92
C ILE A 190 -18.58 16.30 -8.74
N PRO A 191 -19.92 16.40 -8.72
CA PRO A 191 -20.64 16.94 -7.58
C PRO A 191 -20.30 16.18 -6.30
N ARG A 192 -20.11 16.88 -5.18
CA ARG A 192 -20.00 16.22 -3.88
C ARG A 192 -21.36 15.61 -3.56
N ARG A 193 -21.41 14.29 -3.38
CA ARG A 193 -22.62 13.62 -2.89
C ARG A 193 -22.92 14.21 -1.50
N ASN A 194 -24.05 14.90 -1.35
CA ASN A 194 -24.51 15.33 -0.03
C ASN A 194 -24.66 14.05 0.80
N ARG A 195 -24.04 14.01 1.99
CA ARG A 195 -24.34 12.98 2.98
C ARG A 195 -25.79 13.20 3.42
N THR A 196 -26.74 12.57 2.73
CA THR A 196 -28.04 12.29 3.33
C THR A 196 -27.75 11.40 4.53
N HIS A 197 -27.94 11.96 5.71
CA HIS A 197 -27.99 11.20 6.94
C HIS A 197 -29.22 10.30 6.86
N GLU A 198 -29.01 9.01 6.66
CA GLU A 198 -29.94 7.96 7.10
C GLU A 198 -29.27 7.20 8.25
#